data_AF-A0A1H9YDM6-F1
#
_entry.id   AF-A0A1H9YDM6-F1
#
_cell.length_a   1.000
_cell.length_b   1.000
_cell.length_c   1.000
_cell.angle_alpha   90.00
_cell.angle_beta   90.00
_cell.angle_gamma   90.00
#
_symmetry.space_group_name_H-M   'P 1'
#
loop_
_entity.id
_entity.type
_entity.pdbx_description
1 polymer ?
#
loop_
_entity_poly.entity_id
_entity_poly.type
_entity_poly.pdbx_seq_one_letter_code
_entity_poly.pdbx_strand_id
1 'polypeptide(L)' 'MYIATLRGSHLIEFDLRTKEERVIYDRRDRLRDIFILNDSIYTITNNRDGRGTPKEGDDKLIQLQMETES' A
#
# COMPACT_ATOMS: atom_id res chain seq x y z
N MET A 1 11.53 -2.16 -5.42
CA MET A 1 11.40 -1.71 -4.00
C MET A 1 9.97 -1.27 -3.79
N TYR A 2 9.31 -1.65 -2.68
CA TYR A 2 7.93 -1.24 -2.40
C TYR A 2 7.87 -0.30 -1.20
N ILE A 3 7.12 0.80 -1.32
CA ILE A 3 7.03 1.85 -0.29
C ILE A 3 5.56 2.12 0.05
N ALA A 4 5.20 2.06 1.34
CA ALA A 4 3.91 2.53 1.85
C ALA A 4 4.05 3.98 2.29
N THR A 5 3.20 4.86 1.78
CA THR A 5 3.21 6.28 2.13
C THR A 5 2.05 6.63 3.06
N LEU A 6 2.36 7.10 4.28
CA LEU A 6 1.36 7.46 5.29
C LEU A 6 0.51 8.69 4.92
N ARG A 7 1.13 9.74 4.38
CA ARG A 7 0.45 10.99 3.98
C ARG A 7 0.00 10.99 2.52
N GLY A 8 0.71 10.25 1.67
CA GLY A 8 0.35 10.04 0.27
C GLY A 8 -0.85 9.11 0.12
N SER A 9 -1.05 8.19 1.07
CA SER A 9 -2.08 7.14 1.00
C SER A 9 -1.89 6.20 -0.20
N HIS A 10 -0.65 5.98 -0.60
CA HIS A 10 -0.29 5.18 -1.79
C HIS A 10 0.71 4.09 -1.46
N LEU A 11 0.57 2.96 -2.16
CA LEU A 11 1.61 1.95 -2.30
C LEU A 11 2.34 2.22 -3.62
N ILE A 12 3.66 2.43 -3.54
CA ILE A 12 4.52 2.75 -4.68
C ILE A 12 5.46 1.58 -4.94
N GLU A 13 5.46 1.09 -6.17
CA GLU A 13 6.52 0.26 -6.71
C GLU A 13 7.59 1.16 -7.33
N PHE A 14 8.84 0.94 -6.95
CA PHE A 14 9.99 1.68 -7.47
C PHE A 14 11.01 0.71 -8.07
N ASP A 15 11.27 0.87 -9.37
CA ASP A 15 12.32 0.13 -10.08
C ASP A 15 13.68 0.81 -9.78
N LEU A 16 14.59 0.09 -9.12
CA LEU A 16 15.89 0.62 -8.73
C LEU A 16 16.86 0.82 -9.91
N ARG A 17 16.62 0.15 -11.04
CA ARG A 17 17.42 0.20 -12.25
C ARG A 17 16.98 1.36 -13.15
N THR A 18 15.67 1.49 -13.42
CA THR A 18 15.14 2.57 -14.26
C THR A 18 14.88 3.86 -13.49
N LYS A 19 14.76 3.77 -12.15
CA LYS A 19 14.33 4.85 -11.24
C LYS A 19 12.90 5.32 -11.47
N GLU A 20 12.08 4.49 -12.11
CA GLU A 20 10.66 4.79 -12.34
C GLU A 20 9.81 4.39 -11.14
N GLU A 21 8.74 5.15 -10.91
CA GLU A 21 7.76 4.89 -9.85
C GLU A 21 6.38 4.59 -10.45
N ARG A 22 5.69 3.59 -9.88
CA ARG A 22 4.32 3.21 -10.24
C ARG A 22 3.46 3.17 -8.98
N VAL A 23 2.34 3.89 -9.00
CA VAL A 23 1.32 3.77 -7.95
C VAL A 23 0.51 2.49 -8.20
N ILE A 24 0.58 1.55 -7.27
CA ILE A 24 -0.09 0.25 -7.37
C ILE A 24 -1.30 0.13 -6.43
N TYR A 25 -1.49 1.09 -5.52
CA TYR A 25 -2.71 1.24 -4.74
C TYR A 25 -2.95 2.72 -4.41
N ASP A 26 -4.09 3.26 -4.85
CA ASP A 26 -4.58 4.60 -4.46
C ASP A 26 -6.08 4.53 -4.17
N ARG A 27 -6.42 4.32 -2.89
CA ARG A 27 -7.81 4.41 -2.39
C ARG A 27 -7.98 5.48 -1.31
N ARG A 28 -7.00 6.38 -1.17
CA ARG A 28 -6.95 7.42 -0.13
C ARG A 28 -6.98 6.89 1.31
N ASP A 29 -6.51 5.66 1.54
CA ASP A 29 -6.39 5.07 2.88
C ASP A 29 -5.00 5.33 3.49
N ARG A 30 -4.93 5.54 4.81
CA ARG A 30 -3.66 5.64 5.53
C ARG A 30 -3.08 4.23 5.69
N LEU A 31 -2.03 3.91 4.95
CA LEU A 31 -1.34 2.61 5.03
C LEU A 31 -0.21 2.67 6.06
N ARG A 32 -0.10 1.68 6.95
CA ARG A 32 0.89 1.69 8.04
C ARG A 32 2.10 0.79 7.82
N ASP A 33 1.90 -0.40 7.28
CA ASP A 33 2.96 -1.41 7.17
C ASP A 33 2.77 -2.25 5.91
N ILE A 34 3.86 -2.79 5.38
CA ILE A 34 3.88 -3.68 4.23
C ILE A 34 4.63 -4.97 4.60
N PHE A 35 4.01 -6.09 4.27
CA PHE A 35 4.65 -7.39 4.29
C PHE A 35 4.54 -8.05 2.92
N ILE A 36 5.62 -8.64 2.42
CA ILE A 36 5.65 -9.32 1.12
C ILE A 36 5.87 -10.80 1.39
N LEU A 37 4.99 -11.62 0.82
CA LEU A 37 5.10 -13.07 0.89
C LEU A 37 4.69 -13.67 -0.45
N ASN A 38 5.62 -14.41 -1.07
CA ASN A 38 5.48 -14.90 -2.44
C ASN A 38 5.13 -13.73 -3.39
N ASP A 39 4.16 -13.94 -4.29
CA ASP A 39 3.67 -12.93 -5.23
C ASP A 39 2.54 -12.06 -4.65
N SER A 40 2.55 -11.82 -3.35
CA SER A 40 1.52 -11.04 -2.66
C SER A 40 2.12 -9.97 -1.74
N ILE A 41 1.51 -8.79 -1.79
CA ILE A 41 1.75 -7.66 -0.91
C ILE A 41 0.60 -7.59 0.08
N TYR A 42 0.92 -7.60 1.37
CA TYR A 42 0.00 -7.43 2.47
C TYR A 42 0.23 -6.06 3.09
N THR A 43 -0.83 -5.28 3.29
CA THR A 43 -0.75 -3.99 3.96
C THR A 43 -1.92 -3.80 4.91
N ILE A 44 -1.71 -3.07 5.99
CA ILE A 44 -2.78 -2.69 6.93
C ILE A 44 -3.16 -1.22 6.77
N THR A 45 -4.46 -0.92 6.84
CA THR A 45 -4.93 0.46 6.98
C THR A 45 -4.83 0.91 8.44
N ASN A 46 -4.78 2.23 8.66
CA ASN A 46 -4.66 2.85 9.97
C ASN A 46 -5.40 4.21 9.98
N ASN A 47 -6.66 4.17 9.55
CA ASN A 47 -7.55 5.32 9.45
C ASN A 47 -8.11 5.75 10.81
N ARG A 48 -8.06 4.87 11.83
CA ARG A 48 -8.56 5.14 13.19
C ARG A 48 -7.51 5.72 14.16
N ASP A 49 -6.33 6.09 13.68
CA ASP A 49 -5.23 6.61 14.51
C ASP A 49 -5.40 8.08 14.97
N GLY A 50 -6.61 8.64 14.81
CA GLY A 50 -6.93 10.03 15.15
C GLY A 50 -6.48 11.06 14.11
N ARG A 51 -5.87 10.64 12.99
CA ARG A 51 -5.42 11.52 11.91
C ARG A 51 -6.01 11.16 10.54
N GLY A 52 -6.90 10.18 10.49
CA GLY A 52 -7.63 9.76 9.30
C GLY A 52 -9.11 10.14 9.33
N THR A 53 -9.82 9.75 8.27
CA THR A 53 -11.28 9.83 8.18
C THR A 53 -11.81 8.39 8.11
N PRO A 54 -12.02 7.73 9.25
CA PRO A 54 -12.36 6.31 9.27
C PRO A 54 -13.73 6.06 8.65
N LYS A 55 -13.82 4.97 7.89
CA LYS A 55 -15.07 4.47 7.31
C LYS A 55 -15.57 3.27 8.09
N GLU A 56 -16.83 2.90 7.84
CA GLU A 56 -17.37 1.66 8.35
C GLU A 56 -16.50 0.46 7.89
N GLY A 57 -16.14 -0.40 8.83
CA GLY A 57 -15.27 -1.55 8.60
C GLY A 57 -13.77 -1.27 8.57
N ASP A 58 -13.30 -0.05 8.83
CA ASP A 58 -11.87 0.20 9.13
C ASP A 58 -11.49 -0.32 10.52
N ASP A 59 -10.24 -0.68 10.81
CA ASP A 59 -9.11 -0.83 9.88
C ASP A 59 -9.07 -2.23 9.25
N LYS A 60 -8.36 -2.38 8.12
CA LYS A 60 -8.39 -3.59 7.27
C LYS A 60 -6.99 -4.09 6.97
N LEU A 61 -6.88 -5.42 6.82
CA LEU A 61 -5.77 -6.06 6.12
C LEU A 61 -6.15 -6.18 4.64
N ILE A 62 -5.27 -5.70 3.77
CA ILE A 62 -5.43 -5.72 2.31
C ILE A 62 -4.33 -6.62 1.75
N GLN A 63 -4.73 -7.56 0.89
CA GLN A 63 -3.82 -8.34 0.06
C GLN A 63 -3.93 -7.85 -1.39
N LEU A 64 -2.78 -7.58 -2.00
CA LEU A 64 -2.65 -7.25 -3.42
C LEU A 64 -1.75 -8.31 -4.07
N GLN A 65 -2.18 -8.82 -5.21
CA GLN A 65 -1.35 -9.73 -6.00
C GLN A 65 -0.39 -8.90 -6.85
N MET A 66 0.89 -9.29 -6.88
CA MET A 66 1.86 -8.69 -7.79
C MET A 66 1.56 -9.18 -9.20
N GLU A 67 1.40 -8.25 -10.15
CA GLU A 67 1.33 -8.62 -11.57
C GLU A 67 2.74 -8.98 -12.01
N THR A 68 2.97 -10.26 -12.34
CA THR A 68 4.19 -10.65 -13.05
C THR A 68 4.07 -10.13 -14.48
N GLU A 69 4.98 -9.26 -14.92
CA GLU A 69 5.13 -8.99 -16.35
C GLU A 69 5.36 -10.32 -17.08
N SER A 70 4.49 -10.64 -18.04
CA SER A 70 4.60 -11.80 -18.92
C SER A 70 5.55 -11.53 -20.08
#